data_AF-A0A4R7RJ16-F1
#
_entry.id   AF-A0A4R7RJ16-F1
#
_cell.length_a   1.000
_cell.length_b   1.000
_cell.length_c   1.000
_cell.angle_alpha   90.00
_cell.angle_beta   90.00
_cell.angle_gamma   90.00
#
_symmetry.space_group_name_H-M   'P 1'
#
loop_
_entity.id
_entity.type
_entity.pdbx_description
1 polymer ?
#
loop_
_entity_poly.entity_id
_entity_poly.type
_entity_poly.pdbx_seq_one_letter_code
_entity_poly.pdbx_strand_id
1 'polypeptide(L)'
;MNPLLRTLILSLLFGLGLTSCDSMKDITGNPRYQTLIGRDVRTRVPMRLYDYNRPGNPNPSLCDLTYTTGGKACLVGTLPVGQVVRFNQVIRYKSTYYTEDDLQGELVYRGKRYQIKYRTQLHQGNEIWLRLFDEDFDAPRPPPESYPKEFR
;
A
#
# COMPACT_ATOMS: atom_id res chain seq x y z
N MET A 1 28.18 -1.64 45.61
CA MET A 1 26.91 -1.48 44.87
C MET A 1 26.11 -2.76 45.06
N ASN A 2 24.91 -2.67 45.64
CA ASN A 2 24.12 -3.85 46.03
C ASN A 2 23.69 -4.65 44.78
N PRO A 3 24.07 -5.95 44.64
CA PRO A 3 23.81 -6.73 43.44
C PRO A 3 22.31 -6.81 43.09
N LEU A 4 21.43 -6.77 44.08
CA LEU A 4 19.98 -6.72 43.89
C LEU A 4 19.50 -5.47 43.13
N LEU A 5 20.10 -4.31 43.41
CA LEU A 5 19.75 -3.05 42.73
C LEU A 5 20.18 -3.10 41.25
N ARG A 6 21.30 -3.77 40.95
CA ARG A 6 21.81 -3.91 39.59
C ARG A 6 20.92 -4.82 38.74
N THR A 7 20.43 -5.92 39.30
CA THR A 7 19.48 -6.83 38.63
C THR A 7 18.13 -6.18 38.41
N LEU A 8 17.67 -5.34 39.36
CA LEU A 8 16.39 -4.63 39.26
C LEU A 8 16.43 -3.54 38.17
N ILE A 9 17.54 -2.81 38.06
CA ILE A 9 17.75 -1.83 36.98
C ILE A 9 17.88 -2.51 35.61
N LEU A 10 18.58 -3.64 35.53
CA LEU A 10 18.70 -4.42 34.29
C LEU A 10 17.34 -4.98 33.84
N SER A 11 16.52 -5.49 34.76
CA SER A 11 15.17 -5.98 34.43
C SER A 11 14.19 -4.85 34.08
N LEU A 12 14.33 -3.65 34.68
CA LEU A 12 13.57 -2.46 34.27
C LEU A 12 13.96 -1.97 32.87
N LEU A 13 15.25 -2.02 32.53
CA LEU A 13 15.76 -1.63 31.21
C LEU A 13 15.39 -2.62 30.10
N PHE A 14 15.28 -3.92 30.41
CA PHE A 14 14.74 -4.93 29.48
C PHE A 14 13.20 -4.89 29.38
N GLY A 15 12.49 -4.38 30.40
CA GLY A 15 11.02 -4.18 30.39
C GLY A 15 10.56 -2.97 29.57
N LEU A 16 11.46 -2.04 29.26
CA LEU A 16 11.25 -0.92 28.32
C LEU A 16 11.69 -1.28 26.89
N GLY A 17 11.68 -2.57 26.56
CA GLY A 17 11.68 -3.02 25.17
C GLY A 17 10.43 -2.51 24.48
N LEU A 18 10.50 -1.27 23.97
CA LEU A 18 9.64 -0.77 22.90
C LEU A 18 9.90 -1.68 21.70
N THR A 19 9.28 -2.85 21.71
CA THR A 19 9.15 -3.66 20.52
C THR A 19 8.30 -2.83 19.58
N SER A 20 8.94 -2.24 18.57
CA SER A 20 8.22 -1.67 17.43
C SER A 20 7.43 -2.82 16.82
N CYS A 21 6.17 -2.95 17.20
CA CYS A 21 5.33 -4.03 16.70
C CYS A 21 4.86 -3.61 15.31
N ASP A 22 5.70 -3.92 14.32
CA ASP A 22 5.28 -3.91 12.95
C ASP A 22 4.11 -4.90 12.83
N SER A 23 2.98 -4.43 12.33
CA SER A 23 1.79 -5.25 12.17
C SER A 23 1.25 -5.14 10.76
N MET A 24 0.79 -6.28 10.24
CA MET A 24 0.09 -6.38 8.97
C MET A 24 -1.35 -6.80 9.25
N LYS A 25 -2.30 -6.09 8.66
CA LYS A 25 -3.73 -6.39 8.81
C LYS A 25 -4.42 -6.30 7.46
N ASP A 26 -5.20 -7.33 7.13
CA ASP A 26 -6.15 -7.26 6.04
C ASP A 26 -7.28 -6.30 6.42
N ILE A 27 -7.43 -5.23 5.64
CA ILE A 27 -8.47 -4.22 5.80
C ILE A 27 -9.33 -4.09 4.55
N THR A 28 -9.41 -5.14 3.73
CA THR A 28 -10.14 -5.15 2.46
C THR A 28 -11.61 -4.75 2.63
N GLY A 29 -12.24 -5.10 3.75
CA GLY A 29 -13.61 -4.71 4.09
C GLY A 29 -13.80 -3.25 4.49
N ASN A 30 -12.76 -2.40 4.47
CA ASN A 30 -12.90 -0.99 4.81
C ASN A 30 -13.70 -0.25 3.71
N PRO A 31 -14.81 0.44 4.06
CA PRO A 31 -15.68 1.12 3.09
C PRO A 31 -14.96 2.08 2.15
N ARG A 32 -13.81 2.63 2.56
CA ARG A 32 -12.99 3.50 1.72
C ARG A 32 -12.58 2.87 0.38
N TYR A 33 -12.39 1.55 0.35
CA TYR A 33 -11.92 0.85 -0.86
C TYR A 33 -13.05 0.16 -1.64
N GLN A 34 -14.30 0.31 -1.22
CA GLN A 34 -15.44 -0.40 -1.79
C GLN A 34 -15.67 -0.09 -3.29
N THR A 35 -15.21 1.08 -3.75
CA THR A 35 -15.32 1.51 -5.16
C THR A 35 -14.26 0.87 -6.06
N LEU A 36 -13.21 0.29 -5.47
CA LEU A 36 -12.03 -0.19 -6.19
C LEU A 36 -11.84 -1.71 -6.06
N ILE A 37 -12.14 -2.29 -4.90
CA ILE A 37 -11.91 -3.71 -4.65
C ILE A 37 -12.90 -4.59 -5.40
N GLY A 38 -12.37 -5.62 -6.06
CA GLY A 38 -13.13 -6.62 -6.81
C GLY A 38 -13.58 -6.16 -8.19
N ARG A 39 -13.23 -4.93 -8.60
CA ARG A 39 -13.62 -4.32 -9.87
C ARG A 39 -12.43 -4.13 -10.80
N ASP A 40 -12.73 -4.05 -12.08
CA ASP A 40 -11.77 -3.71 -13.12
C ASP A 40 -11.67 -2.17 -13.19
N VAL A 41 -10.56 -1.61 -12.70
CA VAL A 41 -10.31 -0.16 -12.67
C VAL A 41 -9.26 0.24 -13.71
N ARG A 42 -9.40 1.44 -14.28
CA ARG A 42 -8.48 1.93 -15.32
C ARG A 42 -7.46 2.91 -14.74
N THR A 43 -6.20 2.79 -15.17
CA THR A 43 -5.18 3.80 -14.88
C THR A 43 -5.55 5.14 -15.52
N ARG A 44 -5.49 6.23 -14.76
CA ARG A 44 -5.77 7.60 -15.28
C ARG A 44 -4.54 8.36 -15.73
N VAL A 45 -3.37 7.93 -15.28
CA VAL A 45 -2.08 8.48 -15.69
C VAL A 45 -1.18 7.33 -16.16
N PRO A 46 -0.11 7.63 -16.91
CA PRO A 46 0.89 6.62 -17.19
C PRO A 46 1.46 6.05 -15.89
N MET A 47 1.58 4.72 -15.82
CA MET A 47 2.10 4.01 -14.67
C MET A 47 3.37 3.24 -15.05
N ARG A 48 4.15 2.84 -14.06
CA ARG A 48 5.33 2.01 -14.23
C ARG A 48 5.16 0.74 -13.43
N LEU A 49 5.46 -0.38 -14.08
CA LEU A 49 5.48 -1.71 -13.48
C LEU A 49 6.92 -2.09 -13.19
N TYR A 50 7.22 -2.36 -11.93
CA TYR A 50 8.54 -2.76 -11.45
C TYR A 50 8.48 -4.16 -10.87
N ASP A 51 9.46 -4.97 -11.24
CA ASP A 51 9.66 -6.30 -10.66
C ASP A 51 10.85 -6.22 -9.71
N TYR A 52 10.56 -6.18 -8.42
CA TYR A 52 11.59 -6.14 -7.39
C TYR A 52 12.35 -7.47 -7.28
N ASN A 53 11.85 -8.56 -7.90
CA ASN A 53 12.35 -9.93 -7.75
C ASN A 53 12.74 -10.59 -9.10
N ARG A 54 13.36 -9.84 -10.00
CA ARG A 54 13.88 -10.36 -11.28
C ARG A 54 15.19 -11.16 -11.09
N PRO A 55 15.60 -11.98 -12.07
CA PRO A 55 15.11 -13.28 -12.54
C PRO A 55 15.64 -14.48 -11.71
N GLY A 56 14.95 -15.63 -11.77
CA GLY A 56 15.34 -16.90 -11.11
C GLY A 56 14.51 -17.30 -9.89
N ASN A 57 13.49 -16.51 -9.54
CA ASN A 57 12.65 -16.78 -8.38
C ASN A 57 11.45 -17.66 -8.75
N PRO A 58 11.33 -18.90 -8.20
CA PRO A 58 10.21 -19.79 -8.48
C PRO A 58 8.86 -19.24 -7.99
N ASN A 59 8.86 -18.28 -7.06
CA ASN A 59 7.67 -17.63 -6.53
C ASN A 59 7.80 -16.10 -6.67
N PRO A 60 7.39 -15.51 -7.80
CA PRO A 60 7.52 -14.08 -8.01
C PRO A 60 6.72 -13.32 -6.94
N SER A 61 7.33 -12.34 -6.28
CA SER A 61 6.61 -11.44 -5.38
C SER A 61 5.67 -10.54 -6.17
N LEU A 62 4.77 -9.88 -5.46
CA LEU A 62 4.00 -8.76 -6.03
C LEU A 62 4.95 -7.75 -6.67
N CYS A 63 4.67 -7.40 -7.92
CA CYS A 63 5.33 -6.31 -8.64
C CYS A 63 4.82 -4.97 -8.10
N ASP A 64 5.68 -3.97 -8.05
CA ASP A 64 5.21 -2.63 -7.66
C ASP A 64 4.65 -1.91 -8.87
N LEU A 65 3.45 -1.37 -8.68
CA LEU A 65 2.85 -0.40 -9.58
C LEU A 65 3.05 1.00 -8.99
N THR A 66 3.63 1.93 -9.76
CA THR A 66 3.86 3.30 -9.29
C THR A 66 3.65 4.32 -10.41
N TYR A 67 3.50 5.60 -10.05
CA TYR A 67 3.40 6.71 -10.98
C TYR A 67 4.79 7.13 -11.47
N THR A 68 4.84 7.84 -12.60
CA THR A 68 6.07 8.06 -13.39
C THR A 68 7.21 8.82 -12.70
N THR A 69 6.98 9.48 -11.57
CA THR A 69 8.03 10.23 -10.88
C THR A 69 8.79 9.40 -9.84
N GLY A 70 8.43 8.13 -9.64
CA GLY A 70 9.18 7.16 -8.81
C GLY A 70 9.77 6.00 -9.62
N GLY A 71 10.90 5.42 -9.18
CA GLY A 71 11.35 4.13 -9.69
C GLY A 71 12.86 3.80 -9.60
N LYS A 72 13.16 2.50 -9.52
CA LYS A 72 14.52 1.90 -9.51
C LYS A 72 14.79 1.16 -10.84
N ALA A 73 16.00 0.61 -11.01
CA ALA A 73 16.49 0.04 -12.27
C ALA A 73 15.68 -1.15 -12.86
N CYS A 74 14.81 -1.81 -12.09
CA CYS A 74 14.11 -3.04 -12.51
C CYS A 74 12.77 -2.78 -13.22
N LEU A 75 12.76 -1.90 -14.21
CA LEU A 75 11.54 -1.59 -14.96
C LEU A 75 11.10 -2.78 -15.83
N VAL A 76 9.88 -3.28 -15.60
CA VAL A 76 9.22 -4.26 -16.47
C VAL A 76 8.62 -3.57 -17.68
N GLY A 77 7.99 -2.42 -17.46
CA GLY A 77 7.40 -1.63 -18.54
C GLY A 77 6.69 -0.38 -18.07
N THR A 78 6.38 0.48 -19.03
CA THR A 78 5.51 1.65 -18.84
C THR A 78 4.13 1.32 -19.36
N LEU A 79 3.15 1.47 -18.49
CA LEU A 79 1.73 1.25 -18.73
C LEU A 79 1.13 2.59 -19.18
N PRO A 80 0.53 2.68 -20.37
CA PRO A 80 -0.16 3.90 -20.77
C PRO A 80 -1.40 4.14 -19.89
N VAL A 81 -2.05 5.29 -20.09
CA VAL A 81 -3.38 5.55 -19.53
C VAL A 81 -4.38 4.51 -20.06
N GLY A 82 -5.35 4.14 -19.24
CA GLY A 82 -6.44 3.24 -19.60
C GLY A 82 -6.14 1.75 -19.42
N GLN A 83 -4.97 1.38 -18.86
CA GLN A 83 -4.67 0.00 -18.51
C GLN A 83 -5.59 -0.48 -17.41
N VAL A 84 -6.16 -1.67 -17.59
CA VAL A 84 -7.07 -2.28 -16.62
C VAL A 84 -6.27 -3.00 -15.55
N VAL A 85 -6.60 -2.69 -14.30
CA VAL A 85 -6.03 -3.26 -13.09
C VAL A 85 -7.18 -3.76 -12.23
N ARG A 86 -7.02 -4.91 -11.58
CA ARG A 86 -8.00 -5.41 -10.62
C ARG A 86 -7.35 -5.57 -9.26
N PHE A 87 -7.80 -4.77 -8.30
CA PHE A 87 -7.39 -4.91 -6.91
C PHE A 87 -8.36 -5.84 -6.18
N ASN A 88 -7.83 -6.77 -5.38
CA ASN A 88 -8.62 -7.77 -4.66
C ASN A 88 -8.41 -7.71 -3.15
N GLN A 89 -7.35 -7.07 -2.68
CA GLN A 89 -7.00 -7.04 -1.27
C GLN A 89 -6.36 -5.70 -0.89
N VAL A 90 -6.58 -5.28 0.37
CA VAL A 90 -5.88 -4.14 0.96
C VAL A 90 -5.19 -4.59 2.24
N ILE A 91 -3.87 -4.48 2.26
CA ILE A 91 -3.06 -4.81 3.44
C ILE A 91 -2.56 -3.52 4.06
N ARG A 92 -2.94 -3.29 5.32
CA ARG A 92 -2.41 -2.21 6.15
C ARG A 92 -1.15 -2.70 6.84
N TYR A 93 -0.03 -2.04 6.56
CA TYR A 93 1.20 -2.15 7.33
C TYR A 93 1.30 -0.98 8.30
N LYS A 94 1.42 -1.29 9.58
CA LYS A 94 1.72 -0.29 10.61
C LYS A 94 3.10 -0.58 11.17
N SER A 95 3.94 0.45 11.18
CA SER A 95 5.18 0.49 11.94
C SER A 95 5.09 1.59 13.00
N THR A 96 6.10 1.71 13.85
CA THR A 96 6.19 2.79 14.86
C THR A 96 6.23 4.18 14.23
N TYR A 97 6.72 4.29 12.99
CA TYR A 97 6.93 5.57 12.31
C TYR A 97 5.86 5.92 11.29
N TYR A 98 5.13 4.93 10.76
CA TYR A 98 4.17 5.17 9.68
C TYR A 98 3.10 4.08 9.60
N THR A 99 1.96 4.43 9.02
CA THR A 99 0.93 3.50 8.58
C THR A 99 0.76 3.65 7.07
N GLU A 100 0.83 2.55 6.35
CA GLU A 100 0.68 2.48 4.90
C GLU A 100 -0.34 1.41 4.52
N ASP A 101 -1.12 1.65 3.47
CA ASP A 101 -1.99 0.64 2.90
C ASP A 101 -1.51 0.28 1.48
N ASP A 102 -1.34 -1.00 1.24
CA ASP A 102 -0.97 -1.55 -0.05
C ASP A 102 -2.22 -2.18 -0.70
N LEU A 103 -2.63 -1.64 -1.85
CA LEU A 103 -3.63 -2.27 -2.72
C LEU A 103 -2.96 -3.40 -3.48
N GLN A 104 -3.36 -4.64 -3.24
CA GLN A 104 -2.84 -5.81 -3.94
C GLN A 104 -3.84 -6.29 -4.98
N GLY A 105 -3.33 -6.87 -6.06
CA GLY A 105 -4.17 -7.24 -7.19
C GLY A 105 -3.40 -7.82 -8.36
N GLU A 106 -3.99 -7.72 -9.54
CA GLU A 106 -3.42 -8.21 -10.79
C GLU A 106 -3.65 -7.25 -11.96
N LEU A 107 -2.76 -7.34 -12.96
CA LEU A 107 -2.93 -6.68 -14.25
C LEU A 107 -2.39 -7.57 -15.37
N VAL A 108 -2.90 -7.39 -16.59
CA VAL A 108 -2.37 -8.05 -17.78
C VAL A 108 -1.64 -7.03 -18.64
N TYR A 109 -0.36 -7.28 -18.92
CA TYR A 109 0.47 -6.40 -19.74
C TYR A 109 1.31 -7.24 -20.71
N ARG A 110 1.24 -6.90 -22.01
CA ARG A 110 1.94 -7.63 -23.10
C ARG A 110 1.68 -9.14 -23.07
N GLY A 111 0.43 -9.54 -22.84
CA GLY A 111 0.01 -10.94 -22.78
C GLY A 111 0.45 -11.71 -21.54
N LYS A 112 1.08 -11.06 -20.56
CA LYS A 112 1.47 -11.67 -19.28
C LYS A 112 0.68 -11.07 -18.13
N ARG A 113 0.27 -11.93 -17.19
CA ARG A 113 -0.40 -11.53 -15.95
C ARG A 113 0.65 -11.26 -14.88
N TYR A 114 0.51 -10.14 -14.19
CA TYR A 114 1.38 -9.72 -13.09
C TYR A 114 0.55 -9.58 -11.84
N GLN A 115 1.00 -10.21 -10.75
CA GLN A 115 0.52 -9.88 -9.41
C GLN A 115 1.18 -8.57 -9.01
N ILE A 116 0.41 -7.61 -8.53
CA ILE A 116 0.88 -6.25 -8.26
C ILE A 116 0.54 -5.78 -6.85
N LYS A 117 1.26 -4.76 -6.40
CA LYS A 117 0.87 -3.90 -5.29
C LYS A 117 1.01 -2.43 -5.67
N TYR A 118 0.08 -1.60 -5.21
CA TYR A 118 0.15 -0.15 -5.28
C TYR A 118 0.08 0.43 -3.87
N ARG A 119 1.09 1.20 -3.48
CA ARG A 119 1.13 1.86 -2.18
C ARG A 119 0.32 3.15 -2.22
N THR A 120 -0.72 3.22 -1.40
CA THR A 120 -1.71 4.32 -1.39
C THR A 120 -1.18 5.68 -0.89
N GLN A 121 0.03 5.73 -0.34
CA GLN A 121 0.70 6.92 0.23
C GLN A 121 -0.16 7.71 1.25
N LEU A 122 -1.02 7.01 2.00
CA LEU A 122 -2.04 7.62 2.87
C LEU A 122 -1.51 8.41 4.05
N HIS A 123 -0.28 8.16 4.48
CA HIS A 123 0.36 8.91 5.56
C HIS A 123 0.48 10.42 5.27
N GLN A 124 0.28 10.86 4.02
CA GLN A 124 0.38 12.26 3.62
C GLN A 124 -0.98 12.98 3.49
N GLY A 125 -2.10 12.35 3.89
CA GLY A 125 -3.45 12.94 3.75
C GLY A 125 -3.92 13.10 2.30
N ASN A 126 -3.10 12.69 1.34
CA ASN A 126 -3.38 12.80 -0.08
C ASN A 126 -3.83 11.41 -0.56
N GLU A 127 -5.13 11.24 -0.77
CA GLU A 127 -5.72 10.03 -1.36
C GLU A 127 -5.34 9.92 -2.85
N ILE A 128 -4.04 9.88 -3.15
CA ILE A 128 -3.48 9.96 -4.50
C ILE A 128 -4.02 8.82 -5.36
N TRP A 129 -4.20 7.64 -4.77
CA TRP A 129 -4.76 6.48 -5.45
C TRP A 129 -6.14 6.74 -6.07
N LEU A 130 -6.99 7.60 -5.48
CA LEU A 130 -8.28 7.99 -6.09
C LEU A 130 -8.07 8.67 -7.44
N ARG A 131 -7.07 9.56 -7.54
CA ARG A 131 -6.74 10.26 -8.79
C ARG A 131 -6.15 9.33 -9.85
N LEU A 132 -5.57 8.21 -9.43
CA LEU A 132 -4.88 7.28 -10.31
C LEU A 132 -5.78 6.16 -10.83
N PHE A 133 -6.83 5.78 -10.08
CA PHE A 133 -7.62 4.57 -10.36
C PHE A 133 -9.14 4.69 -10.22
N ASP A 134 -9.70 5.72 -9.57
CA ASP A 134 -11.16 5.78 -9.34
C ASP A 134 -11.92 6.01 -10.66
N GLU A 135 -13.13 5.49 -10.83
CA GLU A 135 -13.98 5.74 -12.02
C GLU A 135 -14.70 7.11 -11.91
N ASP A 136 -14.90 7.63 -10.70
CA ASP A 136 -15.82 8.73 -10.40
C ASP A 136 -15.14 10.00 -9.83
N PHE A 137 -13.90 10.32 -10.19
CA PHE A 137 -13.26 11.56 -9.68
C PHE A 137 -14.04 12.85 -9.97
N ASP A 138 -14.83 12.87 -11.05
CA ASP A 138 -15.68 13.99 -11.44
C ASP A 138 -17.08 13.94 -10.79
N ALA A 139 -17.43 12.84 -10.11
CA ALA A 139 -18.62 12.81 -9.28
C ALA A 139 -18.39 13.69 -8.05
N PRO A 140 -19.40 14.49 -7.62
CA PRO A 140 -19.27 15.33 -6.44
C PRO A 140 -18.92 14.48 -5.24
N ARG A 141 -17.74 14.73 -4.64
CA ARG A 141 -17.35 14.07 -3.40
C ARG A 141 -18.35 14.44 -2.30
N PRO A 142 -18.70 13.50 -1.40
CA PRO A 142 -19.48 13.87 -0.24
C PRO A 142 -18.65 14.85 0.61
N PRO A 143 -19.28 15.83 1.26
CA PRO A 143 -18.56 16.91 1.93
C PRO A 143 -17.63 16.34 3.01
N PRO A 144 -16.52 17.02 3.37
CA PRO A 144 -15.57 16.53 4.37
C PRO A 144 -16.23 16.12 5.70
N GLU A 145 -17.35 16.75 6.07
CA GLU A 145 -18.10 16.40 7.28
C GLU A 145 -18.78 15.02 7.22
N SER A 146 -18.97 14.44 6.03
CA SER A 146 -19.56 13.11 5.85
C SER A 146 -18.58 11.97 6.17
N TYR A 147 -17.27 12.27 6.22
CA TYR A 147 -16.29 11.29 6.65
C TYR A 147 -16.40 11.06 8.17
N PRO A 148 -16.13 9.84 8.65
CA PRO A 148 -16.08 9.55 10.08
C PRO A 148 -15.12 10.55 10.78
N LYS A 149 -15.41 10.94 12.03
CA LYS A 149 -14.65 11.99 12.75
C LYS A 149 -13.13 11.78 12.79
N GLU A 150 -12.68 10.54 12.61
CA GLU A 150 -11.27 10.15 12.52
C GLU A 150 -10.59 10.62 11.21
N PHE A 151 -11.36 11.16 10.27
CA PHE A 151 -10.95 11.56 8.92
C PHE A 151 -11.42 12.98 8.55
N ARG A 152 -11.95 13.75 9.50
CA ARG A 152 -12.24 15.19 9.35
C ARG A 152 -11.02 16.03 9.67
#